data_AF-A0A2V5L4K8-F1
#
_entry.id   AF-A0A2V5L4K8-F1
#
_cell.length_a   1.000
_cell.length_b   1.000
_cell.length_c   1.000
_cell.angle_alpha   90.00
_cell.angle_beta   90.00
_cell.angle_gamma   90.00
#
_symmetry.space_group_name_H-M   'P 1'
#
loop_
_entity.id
_entity.type
_entity.pdbx_description
1 polymer ?
#
loop_
_entity_poly.entity_id
_entity_poly.type
_entity_poly.pdbx_seq_one_letter_code
_entity_poly.pdbx_strand_id
1 'polypeptide(L)'
;MTSAITETPVANQKLVRGLGLLDSTMLVAGSMIGSGIFIVSSIIARQVGSPGWLLVVWIVTGLLTLTAALSYGELAAMMPKAGGQYVYLREAFSPLWGFLYGWTLFLVIQTGTIAAVAVGFARYMGVLVPWVSESNYLIAPIRFGGYAVSLSTAQFVGLALIGFLTYTNTRGLEVGKLIQNVFTTAKTGALIGLIVLGIIVGLRSGAGAENFQHFWTLRGNLQDVGAGLTAATAFGLFVGICVAQTNSLFSA
;
A
#
# COMPACT_ATOMS: atom_id res chain seq x y z
N MET A 1 27.88 0.97 -55.08
CA MET A 1 26.51 0.47 -54.82
C MET A 1 26.43 0.14 -53.34
N THR A 2 25.94 1.09 -52.55
CA THR A 2 25.82 0.96 -51.08
C THR A 2 24.47 0.32 -50.80
N SER A 3 24.46 -0.88 -50.21
CA SER A 3 23.24 -1.62 -49.89
C SER A 3 22.39 -0.84 -48.90
N ALA A 4 21.19 -0.43 -49.31
CA ALA A 4 20.19 0.12 -48.42
C ALA A 4 19.78 -0.97 -47.41
N ILE A 5 20.14 -0.76 -46.14
CA ILE A 5 19.61 -1.54 -45.03
C ILE A 5 18.11 -1.27 -45.01
N THR A 6 17.32 -2.25 -45.43
CA THR A 6 15.87 -2.16 -45.37
C THR A 6 15.49 -2.33 -43.90
N GLU A 7 15.28 -1.22 -43.18
CA GLU A 7 14.72 -1.25 -41.84
C GLU A 7 13.33 -1.90 -41.93
N THR A 8 13.22 -3.16 -41.52
CA THR A 8 11.92 -3.79 -41.28
C THR A 8 11.17 -2.93 -40.27
N PRO A 9 9.97 -2.42 -40.61
CA PRO A 9 9.21 -1.58 -39.68
C PRO A 9 8.92 -2.44 -38.45
N VAL A 10 9.40 -2.00 -37.29
CA VAL A 10 9.10 -2.63 -36.01
C VAL A 10 7.58 -2.68 -35.91
N ALA A 11 7.01 -3.89 -35.99
CA ALA A 11 5.56 -4.06 -35.92
C ALA A 11 5.07 -3.31 -34.69
N ASN A 12 4.15 -2.38 -34.91
CA ASN A 12 3.65 -1.47 -33.89
C ASN A 12 2.82 -2.31 -32.90
N GLN A 13 3.50 -3.00 -31.97
CA GLN A 13 2.89 -3.86 -30.96
C GLN A 13 2.11 -2.97 -29.99
N LYS A 14 0.87 -2.69 -30.35
CA LYS A 14 -0.07 -1.99 -29.48
C LYS A 14 -0.42 -2.93 -28.34
N LEU A 15 -0.31 -2.43 -27.11
CA LEU A 15 -0.77 -3.14 -25.92
C LEU A 15 -2.24 -3.56 -26.09
N VAL A 16 -2.56 -4.80 -25.74
CA VAL A 16 -3.94 -5.31 -25.76
C VAL A 16 -4.74 -4.55 -24.71
N ARG A 17 -5.85 -3.92 -25.11
CA ARG A 17 -6.78 -3.26 -24.20
C ARG A 17 -7.64 -4.30 -23.49
N GLY A 18 -7.10 -4.91 -22.43
CA GLY A 18 -7.73 -5.99 -21.69
C GLY A 18 -8.44 -5.60 -20.38
N LEU A 19 -8.35 -4.33 -19.96
CA LEU A 19 -8.95 -3.82 -18.71
C LEU A 19 -10.13 -2.90 -19.03
N GLY A 20 -11.30 -3.23 -18.50
CA GLY A 20 -12.48 -2.36 -18.53
C GLY A 20 -12.46 -1.30 -17.41
N LEU A 21 -13.55 -0.53 -17.33
CA LEU A 21 -13.74 0.45 -16.25
C LEU A 21 -13.77 -0.23 -14.87
N LEU A 22 -14.58 -1.28 -14.72
CA LEU A 22 -14.67 -2.02 -13.46
C LEU A 22 -13.35 -2.65 -13.06
N ASP A 23 -12.63 -3.28 -13.99
CA ASP A 23 -11.32 -3.87 -13.70
C ASP A 23 -10.32 -2.80 -13.24
N SER A 24 -10.32 -1.64 -13.91
CA SER A 24 -9.43 -0.52 -13.56
C SER A 24 -9.78 0.07 -12.20
N THR A 25 -11.07 0.25 -11.90
CA THR A 25 -11.53 0.73 -10.59
C THR A 25 -11.24 -0.27 -9.48
N MET A 26 -11.49 -1.56 -9.70
CA MET A 26 -11.19 -2.62 -8.72
C MET A 26 -9.69 -2.77 -8.49
N LEU A 27 -8.87 -2.62 -9.53
CA LEU A 27 -7.41 -2.63 -9.38
C LEU A 27 -6.95 -1.48 -8.49
N VAL A 28 -7.40 -0.25 -8.76
CA VAL A 28 -7.03 0.92 -7.96
C VAL A 28 -7.56 0.80 -6.52
N ALA A 29 -8.84 0.43 -6.35
CA ALA A 29 -9.43 0.23 -5.03
C ALA A 29 -8.69 -0.86 -4.24
N GLY A 30 -8.37 -1.98 -4.89
CA GLY A 30 -7.64 -3.08 -4.30
C GLY A 30 -6.19 -2.77 -3.95
N SER A 31 -5.53 -1.91 -4.71
CA SER A 31 -4.19 -1.41 -4.38
C SER A 31 -4.19 -0.40 -3.24
N MET A 32 -5.29 0.34 -3.04
CA MET A 32 -5.41 1.34 -1.97
C MET A 32 -5.90 0.73 -0.65
N ILE A 33 -6.70 -0.34 -0.69
CA ILE A 33 -7.20 -1.04 0.51
C ILE A 33 -6.13 -2.01 1.01
N GLY A 34 -5.19 -1.47 1.79
CA GLY A 34 -4.10 -2.19 2.41
C GLY A 34 -4.38 -2.71 3.83
N SER A 35 -3.34 -3.22 4.48
CA SER A 35 -3.38 -3.56 5.91
C SER A 35 -3.45 -2.33 6.82
N GLY A 36 -3.13 -1.14 6.29
CA GLY A 36 -3.05 0.06 7.11
C GLY A 36 -4.40 0.48 7.69
N ILE A 37 -5.54 0.25 7.03
CA ILE A 37 -6.85 0.56 7.63
C ILE A 37 -7.08 -0.17 8.96
N PHE A 38 -6.54 -1.39 9.09
CA PHE A 38 -6.66 -2.22 10.30
C PHE A 38 -5.63 -1.83 11.39
N ILE A 39 -4.43 -1.41 10.99
CA ILE A 39 -3.33 -1.13 11.92
C ILE A 39 -3.29 0.35 12.30
N VAL A 40 -3.27 1.22 11.30
CA VAL A 40 -3.05 2.67 11.42
C VAL A 40 -4.18 3.33 12.22
N SER A 41 -5.44 2.91 12.04
CA SER A 41 -6.56 3.46 12.81
C SER A 41 -6.35 3.35 14.33
N SER A 42 -5.77 2.23 14.79
CA SER A 42 -5.44 2.03 16.21
C SER A 42 -4.27 2.89 16.70
N ILE A 43 -3.34 3.23 15.79
CA ILE A 43 -2.18 4.09 16.07
C ILE A 43 -2.66 5.54 16.15
N ILE A 44 -3.46 5.99 15.18
CA ILE A 44 -4.07 7.33 15.19
C ILE A 44 -4.87 7.51 16.48
N ALA A 45 -5.72 6.55 16.84
CA ALA A 45 -6.52 6.60 18.07
C ALA A 45 -5.66 6.86 19.32
N ARG A 46 -4.46 6.24 19.40
CA ARG A 46 -3.52 6.45 20.51
C ARG A 46 -2.76 7.76 20.43
N GLN A 47 -2.48 8.27 19.23
CA GLN A 47 -1.78 9.53 19.02
C GLN A 47 -2.66 10.75 19.31
N VAL A 48 -3.94 10.72 18.91
CA VAL A 48 -4.87 11.86 19.10
C VAL A 48 -5.88 11.68 20.22
N GLY A 49 -6.03 10.46 20.75
CA GLY A 49 -6.76 10.18 21.99
C GLY A 49 -8.26 10.41 21.98
N SER A 50 -8.89 10.69 20.83
CA SER A 50 -10.28 11.15 20.78
C SER A 50 -10.95 10.68 19.49
N PRO A 51 -12.21 10.20 19.54
CA PRO A 51 -12.96 9.77 18.35
C PRO A 51 -13.09 10.88 17.30
N GLY A 52 -13.37 12.11 17.74
CA GLY A 52 -13.52 13.25 16.86
C GLY A 52 -12.22 13.61 16.15
N TRP A 53 -11.10 13.67 16.88
CA TRP A 53 -9.80 13.93 16.28
C TRP A 53 -9.34 12.81 15.34
N LEU A 54 -9.66 11.55 15.63
CA LEU A 54 -9.41 10.43 14.72
C LEU A 54 -10.14 10.61 13.38
N LEU A 55 -11.41 11.02 13.42
CA LEU A 55 -12.20 11.25 12.21
C LEU A 55 -11.70 12.48 11.45
N VAL A 56 -11.30 13.55 12.14
CA VAL A 56 -10.66 14.71 11.52
C VAL A 56 -9.39 14.30 10.77
N VAL A 57 -8.54 13.46 11.37
CA VAL A 57 -7.33 12.95 10.70
C VAL A 57 -7.71 12.24 9.39
N TRP A 58 -8.66 11.31 9.43
CA TRP A 58 -9.11 10.58 8.23
C TRP A 58 -9.75 11.48 7.16
N ILE A 59 -10.55 12.46 7.56
CA ILE A 59 -11.16 13.43 6.63
C ILE A 59 -10.07 14.23 5.93
N VAL A 60 -9.08 14.74 6.66
CA VAL A 60 -7.96 15.49 6.08
C VAL A 60 -7.16 14.60 5.12
N THR A 61 -6.85 13.36 5.50
CA THR A 61 -6.18 12.40 4.61
C THR A 61 -6.99 12.14 3.34
N GLY A 62 -8.32 11.97 3.47
CA GLY A 62 -9.22 11.75 2.35
C GLY A 62 -9.25 12.92 1.37
N LEU A 63 -9.30 14.16 1.87
CA LEU A 63 -9.27 15.37 1.04
C LEU A 63 -7.94 15.54 0.30
N LEU A 64 -6.81 15.30 0.98
CA LEU A 64 -5.49 15.32 0.36
C LEU A 64 -5.37 14.27 -0.75
N THR A 65 -5.82 13.04 -0.47
CA THR A 65 -5.79 11.92 -1.42
C THR A 65 -6.71 12.18 -2.62
N LEU A 66 -7.89 12.73 -2.39
CA LEU A 66 -8.83 13.08 -3.46
C LEU A 66 -8.25 14.15 -4.38
N THR A 67 -7.63 15.19 -3.81
CA THR A 67 -6.98 16.26 -4.59
C THR A 67 -5.88 15.68 -5.49
N ALA A 68 -5.01 14.84 -4.92
CA ALA A 68 -3.97 14.15 -5.68
C ALA A 68 -4.56 13.24 -6.78
N ALA A 69 -5.60 12.46 -6.48
CA ALA A 69 -6.24 11.56 -7.44
C ALA A 69 -6.86 12.32 -8.63
N LEU A 70 -7.50 13.46 -8.37
CA LEU A 70 -8.06 14.32 -9.43
C LEU A 70 -6.95 14.91 -10.31
N SER A 71 -5.86 15.43 -9.71
CA SER A 71 -4.71 15.92 -10.48
C SER A 71 -4.07 14.83 -11.34
N TYR A 72 -3.93 13.61 -10.82
CA TYR A 72 -3.45 12.47 -11.62
C TYR A 72 -4.44 12.05 -12.71
N GLY A 73 -5.74 12.18 -12.46
CA GLY A 73 -6.80 11.93 -13.44
C GLY A 73 -6.74 12.88 -14.63
N GLU A 74 -6.54 14.18 -14.39
CA GLU A 74 -6.35 15.18 -15.45
C GLU A 74 -5.09 14.90 -16.28
N LEU A 75 -3.97 14.58 -15.63
CA LEU A 75 -2.73 14.21 -16.32
C LEU A 75 -2.89 12.94 -17.15
N ALA A 76 -3.63 11.94 -16.66
CA ALA A 76 -3.91 10.70 -17.38
C ALA A 76 -4.80 10.94 -18.61
N ALA A 77 -5.77 11.84 -18.51
CA ALA A 77 -6.61 12.25 -19.64
C ALA A 77 -5.83 13.05 -20.70
N MET A 78 -4.93 13.94 -20.25
CA MET A 78 -4.10 14.77 -21.13
C MET A 78 -2.99 13.97 -21.85
N MET A 79 -2.41 12.97 -21.17
CA MET A 79 -1.33 12.14 -21.69
C MET A 79 -1.69 10.64 -21.64
N PRO A 80 -2.59 10.14 -22.51
CA PRO A 80 -3.06 8.75 -22.51
C PRO A 80 -2.02 7.79 -23.13
N LYS A 81 -0.78 7.87 -22.67
CA LYS A 81 0.35 7.01 -23.07
C LYS A 81 0.62 6.01 -21.94
N ALA A 82 1.00 4.78 -22.31
CA ALA A 82 1.46 3.81 -21.32
C ALA A 82 2.75 4.31 -20.66
N GLY A 83 2.74 4.46 -19.33
CA GLY A 83 3.91 4.86 -18.55
C GLY A 83 3.63 5.73 -17.32
N GLY A 84 2.41 6.25 -17.14
CA GLY A 84 1.99 6.91 -15.89
C GLY A 84 2.92 8.04 -15.43
N GLN A 85 3.30 8.03 -14.14
CA GLN A 85 4.16 9.05 -13.52
C GLN A 85 5.49 9.27 -14.25
N TYR A 86 6.08 8.23 -14.84
CA TYR A 86 7.29 8.37 -15.65
C TYR A 86 7.08 9.31 -16.83
N VAL A 87 5.97 9.18 -17.54
CA VAL A 87 5.64 10.03 -18.70
C VAL A 87 5.40 11.46 -18.24
N TYR A 88 4.70 11.64 -17.12
CA TYR A 88 4.37 12.98 -16.61
C TYR A 88 5.62 13.75 -16.21
N LEU A 89 6.54 13.12 -15.47
CA LEU A 89 7.79 13.76 -15.06
C LEU A 89 8.73 14.03 -16.22
N ARG A 90 8.76 13.12 -17.20
CA ARG A 90 9.54 13.31 -18.43
C ARG A 90 9.07 14.53 -19.22
N GLU A 91 7.76 14.68 -19.37
CA GLU A 91 7.16 15.78 -20.15
C GLU A 91 7.21 17.12 -19.39
N ALA A 92 7.00 17.10 -18.07
CA ALA A 92 6.94 18.31 -17.27
C ALA A 92 8.33 18.92 -16.96
N PHE A 93 9.37 18.08 -16.80
CA PHE A 93 10.69 18.55 -16.36
C PHE A 93 11.78 18.29 -17.41
N SER A 94 12.15 17.03 -17.61
CA SER A 94 13.11 16.62 -18.64
C SER A 94 13.23 15.09 -18.72
N PRO A 95 13.84 14.53 -19.78
CA PRO A 95 14.17 13.10 -19.87
C PRO A 95 14.94 12.53 -18.68
N LEU A 96 15.81 13.33 -18.06
CA LEU A 96 16.59 12.90 -16.90
C LEU A 96 15.69 12.63 -15.68
N TRP A 97 14.71 13.49 -15.40
CA TRP A 97 13.79 13.32 -14.27
C TRP A 97 12.86 12.11 -14.47
N GLY A 98 12.39 11.91 -15.71
CA GLY A 98 11.71 10.67 -16.08
C GLY A 98 12.58 9.45 -15.81
N PHE A 99 13.82 9.44 -16.30
CA PHE A 99 14.76 8.33 -16.11
C PHE A 99 15.03 8.02 -14.63
N LEU A 100 15.38 9.03 -13.83
CA LEU A 100 15.67 8.86 -12.40
C LEU A 100 14.45 8.30 -11.64
N TYR A 101 13.26 8.80 -11.97
CA TYR A 101 12.03 8.28 -11.39
C TYR A 101 11.78 6.83 -11.80
N GLY A 102 11.89 6.51 -13.10
CA GLY A 102 11.73 5.14 -13.61
C GLY A 102 12.73 4.16 -13.00
N TRP A 103 14.00 4.57 -12.87
CA TRP A 103 15.06 3.80 -12.23
C TRP A 103 14.72 3.50 -10.76
N THR A 104 14.32 4.52 -10.01
CA THR A 104 13.99 4.40 -8.58
C THR A 104 12.73 3.54 -8.38
N LEU A 105 11.70 3.79 -9.20
CA LEU A 105 10.45 3.05 -9.16
C LEU A 105 10.69 1.56 -9.43
N PHE A 106 11.47 1.24 -10.46
CA PHE A 106 11.72 -0.14 -10.87
C PHE A 106 12.66 -0.87 -9.92
N LEU A 107 13.84 -0.31 -9.60
CA LEU A 107 14.89 -1.03 -8.87
C LEU A 107 14.76 -0.98 -7.36
N VAL A 108 14.08 0.03 -6.81
CA VAL A 108 14.03 0.27 -5.37
C VAL A 108 12.61 0.10 -4.84
N ILE A 109 11.66 0.88 -5.37
CA ILE A 109 10.31 0.97 -4.79
C ILE A 109 9.54 -0.32 -5.06
N GLN A 110 9.32 -0.70 -6.32
CA GLN A 110 8.46 -1.84 -6.66
C GLN A 110 9.07 -3.16 -6.22
N THR A 111 10.37 -3.36 -6.45
CA THR A 111 11.12 -4.55 -6.00
C THR A 111 11.11 -4.68 -4.48
N GLY A 112 11.37 -3.59 -3.76
CA GLY A 112 11.35 -3.55 -2.30
C GLY A 112 9.98 -3.87 -1.72
N THR A 113 8.92 -3.26 -2.27
CA THR A 113 7.54 -3.53 -1.85
C THR A 113 7.14 -4.97 -2.09
N ILE A 114 7.43 -5.54 -3.26
CA ILE A 114 7.12 -6.95 -3.58
C ILE A 114 7.85 -7.88 -2.60
N ALA A 115 9.13 -7.63 -2.32
CA ALA A 115 9.89 -8.42 -1.35
C ALA A 115 9.33 -8.31 0.08
N ALA A 116 9.00 -7.09 0.52
CA ALA A 116 8.42 -6.85 1.85
C ALA A 116 7.07 -7.55 2.02
N VAL A 117 6.18 -7.47 1.03
CA VAL A 117 4.88 -8.16 1.04
C VAL A 117 5.06 -9.69 1.04
N ALA A 118 6.00 -10.23 0.27
CA ALA A 118 6.27 -11.66 0.24
C ALA A 118 6.80 -12.19 1.57
N VAL A 119 7.70 -11.45 2.24
CA VAL A 119 8.18 -11.78 3.59
C VAL A 119 7.05 -11.64 4.61
N GLY A 120 6.23 -10.59 4.51
CA GLY A 120 5.04 -10.42 5.35
C GLY A 120 4.08 -11.60 5.25
N PHE A 121 3.81 -12.07 4.03
CA PHE A 121 3.01 -13.27 3.79
C PHE A 121 3.62 -14.51 4.46
N ALA A 122 4.93 -14.73 4.29
CA ALA A 122 5.62 -15.86 4.91
C ALA A 122 5.54 -15.83 6.46
N ARG A 123 5.63 -14.64 7.08
CA ARG A 123 5.43 -14.47 8.52
C ARG A 123 4.03 -14.88 8.98
N TYR A 124 2.99 -14.43 8.27
CA TYR A 124 1.61 -14.81 8.60
C TYR A 124 1.36 -16.30 8.36
N MET A 125 1.94 -16.88 7.32
CA MET A 125 1.91 -18.33 7.08
C MET A 125 2.59 -19.10 8.21
N GLY A 126 3.69 -18.58 8.77
CA GLY A 126 4.39 -19.16 9.91
C GLY A 126 3.54 -19.33 11.16
N VAL A 127 2.51 -18.50 11.35
CA VAL A 127 1.53 -18.66 12.44
C VAL A 127 0.68 -19.93 12.27
N LEU A 128 0.38 -20.31 11.03
CA LEU A 128 -0.42 -21.49 10.69
C LEU A 128 0.45 -22.74 10.51
N VAL A 129 1.65 -22.56 9.95
CA VAL A 129 2.62 -23.61 9.63
C VAL A 129 3.95 -23.26 10.31
N PRO A 130 4.17 -23.69 11.56
CA PRO A 130 5.34 -23.28 12.37
C PRO A 130 6.71 -23.59 11.74
N TRP A 131 6.76 -24.49 10.77
CA TRP A 131 7.98 -24.78 10.01
C TRP A 131 8.45 -23.60 9.16
N VAL A 132 7.53 -22.72 8.72
CA VAL A 132 7.83 -21.48 8.02
C VAL A 132 8.21 -20.43 9.04
N SER A 133 9.51 -20.27 9.28
CA SER A 133 10.02 -19.33 10.28
C SER A 133 11.27 -18.62 9.78
N GLU A 134 11.46 -17.39 10.25
CA GLU A 134 12.70 -16.63 10.02
C GLU A 134 13.89 -17.22 10.79
N SER A 135 13.62 -17.96 11.87
CA SER A 135 14.64 -18.63 12.67
C SER A 135 15.04 -20.00 12.12
N ASN A 136 14.26 -20.57 11.20
CA ASN A 136 14.54 -21.88 10.60
C ASN A 136 15.31 -21.69 9.29
N TYR A 137 16.63 -21.91 9.33
CA TYR A 137 17.54 -21.65 8.23
C TYR A 137 17.77 -22.90 7.36
N LEU A 138 17.54 -22.75 6.05
CA LEU A 138 17.96 -23.70 5.02
C LEU A 138 19.43 -23.49 4.66
N ILE A 139 19.85 -22.22 4.58
CA ILE A 139 21.25 -21.82 4.41
C ILE A 139 21.59 -20.90 5.57
N ALA A 140 22.55 -21.36 6.39
CA ALA A 140 23.00 -20.61 7.56
C ALA A 140 23.57 -19.23 7.16
N PRO A 141 23.46 -18.22 8.05
CA PRO A 141 23.92 -16.87 7.73
C PRO A 141 25.42 -16.81 7.46
N ILE A 142 25.79 -16.52 6.21
CA ILE A 142 27.16 -16.23 5.82
C ILE A 142 27.36 -14.72 5.96
N ARG A 143 28.21 -14.32 6.91
CA ARG A 143 28.48 -12.91 7.20
C ARG A 143 29.58 -12.39 6.28
N PHE A 144 29.27 -11.34 5.52
CA PHE A 144 30.22 -10.54 4.76
C PHE A 144 30.21 -9.11 5.34
N GLY A 145 31.12 -8.84 6.28
CA GLY A 145 31.17 -7.54 6.98
C GLY A 145 29.87 -7.26 7.76
N GLY A 146 29.22 -6.14 7.48
CA GLY A 146 27.94 -5.74 8.09
C GLY A 146 26.70 -6.44 7.50
N TYR A 147 26.86 -7.25 6.46
CA TYR A 147 25.75 -7.93 5.79
C TYR A 147 25.78 -9.43 6.05
N ALA A 148 24.63 -10.03 6.36
CA ALA A 148 24.48 -11.48 6.47
C ALA A 148 23.60 -11.98 5.34
N VAL A 149 24.14 -12.82 4.46
CA VAL A 149 23.36 -13.53 3.45
C VAL A 149 22.91 -14.84 4.07
N SER A 150 21.60 -15.01 4.21
CA SER A 150 20.99 -16.22 4.76
C SER A 150 19.77 -16.60 3.92
N LEU A 151 19.38 -17.87 4.00
CA LEU A 151 18.12 -18.34 3.43
C LEU A 151 17.34 -19.08 4.51
N SER A 152 16.35 -18.42 5.08
CA SER A 152 15.36 -19.03 5.97
C SER A 152 14.24 -19.68 5.17
N THR A 153 13.50 -20.58 5.82
CA THR A 153 12.26 -21.16 5.26
C THR A 153 11.23 -20.08 4.93
N ALA A 154 11.14 -19.01 5.73
CA ALA A 154 10.29 -17.86 5.42
C ALA A 154 10.74 -17.12 4.15
N GLN A 155 12.04 -16.90 3.96
CA GLN A 155 12.58 -16.30 2.73
C GLN A 155 12.34 -17.19 1.51
N PHE A 156 12.49 -18.51 1.66
CA PHE A 156 12.21 -19.48 0.60
C PHE A 156 10.72 -19.44 0.18
N VAL A 157 9.79 -19.42 1.14
CA VAL A 157 8.35 -19.26 0.86
C VAL A 157 8.07 -17.94 0.15
N GLY A 158 8.71 -16.85 0.57
CA GLY A 158 8.60 -15.55 -0.10
C GLY A 158 9.07 -15.60 -1.56
N LEU A 159 10.23 -16.21 -1.82
CA LEU A 159 10.74 -16.41 -3.19
C LEU A 159 9.80 -17.29 -4.03
N ALA A 160 9.28 -18.39 -3.45
CA ALA A 160 8.33 -19.26 -4.13
C ALA A 160 7.04 -18.52 -4.48
N LEU A 161 6.52 -17.68 -3.57
CA LEU A 161 5.34 -16.85 -3.82
C LEU A 161 5.59 -15.84 -4.95
N ILE A 162 6.72 -15.13 -4.94
CA ILE A 162 7.07 -14.19 -6.01
C ILE A 162 7.17 -14.92 -7.35
N GLY A 163 7.83 -16.08 -7.39
CA GLY A 163 7.93 -16.91 -8.58
C GLY A 163 6.56 -17.37 -9.10
N PHE A 164 5.69 -17.82 -8.20
CA PHE A 164 4.32 -18.24 -8.51
C PHE A 164 3.48 -17.09 -9.09
N LEU A 165 3.50 -15.92 -8.46
CA LEU A 165 2.76 -14.75 -8.95
C LEU A 165 3.33 -14.23 -10.27
N THR A 166 4.65 -14.25 -10.43
CA THR A 166 5.32 -13.88 -11.69
C THR A 166 4.90 -14.82 -12.81
N TYR A 167 4.94 -16.14 -12.58
CA TYR A 167 4.48 -17.13 -13.54
C TYR A 167 3.00 -16.96 -13.90
N THR A 168 2.17 -16.63 -12.92
CA THR A 168 0.75 -16.39 -13.17
C THR A 168 0.54 -15.13 -14.01
N ASN A 169 1.32 -14.08 -13.76
CA ASN A 169 1.28 -12.84 -14.54
C ASN A 169 1.79 -13.03 -15.98
N THR A 170 2.71 -13.97 -16.24
CA THR A 170 3.17 -14.27 -17.62
C THR A 170 2.16 -15.09 -18.42
N ARG A 171 1.20 -15.77 -17.77
CA ARG A 171 0.12 -16.54 -18.44
C ARG A 171 -1.02 -15.68 -18.99
N GLY A 172 -1.00 -14.37 -18.75
CA GLY A 172 -1.91 -13.41 -19.36
C GLY A 172 -2.66 -12.55 -18.35
N LEU A 173 -3.08 -11.37 -18.82
CA LEU A 173 -3.74 -10.35 -18.00
C LEU A 173 -5.07 -10.82 -17.39
N GLU A 174 -5.70 -11.84 -17.98
CA GLU A 174 -7.00 -12.35 -17.52
C GLU A 174 -6.92 -13.11 -16.20
N VAL A 175 -5.81 -13.82 -15.95
CA VAL A 175 -5.62 -14.52 -14.67
C VAL A 175 -5.23 -13.52 -13.58
N GLY A 176 -4.37 -12.56 -13.92
CA GLY A 176 -3.98 -11.48 -13.02
C GLY A 176 -5.17 -10.63 -12.55
N LYS A 177 -6.05 -10.22 -13.47
CA LYS A 177 -7.27 -9.46 -13.11
C LYS A 177 -8.22 -10.27 -12.23
N LEU A 178 -8.38 -11.58 -12.48
CA LEU A 178 -9.24 -12.43 -11.65
C LEU A 178 -8.71 -12.50 -10.22
N ILE A 179 -7.42 -12.78 -10.06
CA ILE A 179 -6.76 -12.84 -8.75
C ILE A 179 -6.93 -11.51 -8.01
N GLN A 180 -6.62 -10.39 -8.67
CA GLN A 180 -6.77 -9.06 -8.11
C GLN A 180 -8.21 -8.77 -7.67
N ASN A 181 -9.19 -9.05 -8.54
CA ASN A 181 -10.61 -8.81 -8.26
C ASN A 181 -11.09 -9.65 -7.07
N VAL A 182 -10.71 -10.93 -7.00
CA VAL A 182 -11.07 -11.82 -5.88
C VAL A 182 -10.48 -11.31 -4.56
N PHE A 183 -9.17 -10.99 -4.53
CA PHE A 183 -8.53 -10.49 -3.31
C PHE A 183 -9.10 -9.14 -2.87
N THR A 184 -9.38 -8.25 -3.82
CA THR A 184 -9.99 -6.93 -3.56
C THR A 184 -11.37 -7.10 -2.95
N THR A 185 -12.23 -7.92 -3.56
CA THR A 185 -13.58 -8.19 -3.07
C THR A 185 -13.53 -8.86 -1.69
N ALA A 186 -12.65 -9.83 -1.47
CA ALA A 186 -12.51 -10.49 -0.18
C ALA A 186 -12.08 -9.52 0.93
N LYS A 187 -11.05 -8.69 0.69
CA LYS A 187 -10.60 -7.67 1.65
C LYS A 187 -11.67 -6.62 1.93
N THR A 188 -12.36 -6.17 0.89
CA THR A 188 -13.46 -5.20 1.00
C THR A 188 -14.62 -5.81 1.81
N GLY A 189 -14.97 -7.07 1.54
CA GLY A 189 -15.98 -7.81 2.30
C GLY A 189 -15.60 -7.96 3.78
N ALA A 190 -14.34 -8.28 4.08
CA ALA A 190 -13.83 -8.35 5.45
C ALA A 190 -13.94 -6.99 6.17
N LEU A 191 -13.63 -5.89 5.48
CA LEU A 191 -13.79 -4.54 6.01
C LEU A 191 -15.26 -4.21 6.30
N ILE A 192 -16.18 -4.54 5.39
CA ILE A 192 -17.63 -4.37 5.60
C ILE A 192 -18.08 -5.19 6.81
N GLY A 193 -17.64 -6.45 6.93
CA GLY A 193 -17.95 -7.30 8.08
C GLY A 193 -17.47 -6.69 9.39
N LEU A 194 -16.25 -6.12 9.41
CA LEU A 194 -15.71 -5.43 10.57
C LEU A 194 -16.50 -4.17 10.93
N ILE A 195 -16.96 -3.39 9.94
CA ILE A 195 -17.82 -2.22 10.16
C ILE A 195 -19.14 -2.66 10.80
N VAL A 196 -19.81 -3.67 10.25
CA VAL A 196 -21.08 -4.19 10.78
C VAL A 196 -20.90 -4.71 12.20
N LEU A 197 -19.85 -5.50 12.46
CA LEU A 197 -19.51 -5.98 13.80
C LEU A 197 -19.27 -4.82 14.77
N GLY A 198 -18.49 -3.82 14.36
CA GLY A 198 -18.19 -2.63 15.16
C GLY A 198 -19.44 -1.83 15.53
N ILE A 199 -20.39 -1.68 14.59
CA ILE A 199 -21.68 -1.04 14.86
C ILE A 199 -22.50 -1.86 15.86
N ILE A 200 -22.64 -3.17 15.65
CA ILE A 200 -23.40 -4.05 16.55
C ILE A 200 -22.82 -4.02 17.96
N VAL A 201 -21.50 -4.17 18.09
CA VAL A 201 -20.81 -4.14 19.38
C VAL A 201 -20.95 -2.76 20.02
N GLY A 202 -20.74 -1.67 19.28
CA GLY A 202 -20.84 -0.31 19.79
C GLY A 202 -22.24 0.06 20.28
N LEU A 203 -23.28 -0.43 19.62
CA LEU A 203 -24.67 -0.23 20.04
C LEU A 203 -25.02 -1.06 21.29
N ARG A 204 -24.53 -2.30 21.38
CA ARG A 204 -24.84 -3.22 22.50
C ARG A 204 -24.06 -2.91 23.77
N SER A 205 -22.80 -2.48 23.65
CA SER A 205 -21.94 -2.21 24.81
C SER A 205 -22.13 -0.83 25.41
N GLY A 206 -22.87 0.07 24.73
CA GLY A 206 -22.95 1.48 25.09
C GLY A 206 -21.72 2.30 24.67
N ALA A 207 -20.63 1.66 24.22
CA ALA A 207 -19.41 2.34 23.80
C ALA A 207 -19.64 3.33 22.64
N GLY A 208 -20.60 3.03 21.76
CA GLY A 208 -21.01 3.96 20.70
C GLY A 208 -21.55 5.26 21.30
N ALA A 209 -22.49 5.17 22.24
CA ALA A 209 -23.07 6.34 22.90
C ALA A 209 -22.00 7.13 23.69
N GLU A 210 -21.10 6.45 24.40
CA GLU A 210 -20.00 7.11 25.11
C GLU A 210 -19.05 7.85 24.18
N ASN A 211 -18.70 7.25 23.03
CA ASN A 211 -17.85 7.90 22.03
C ASN A 211 -18.51 9.15 21.45
N PHE A 212 -19.83 9.17 21.24
CA PHE A 212 -20.54 10.34 20.75
C PHE A 212 -20.74 11.42 21.82
N GLN A 213 -20.99 11.03 23.08
CA GLN A 213 -21.11 11.99 24.19
C GLN A 213 -19.77 12.70 24.49
N HIS A 214 -18.67 11.99 24.32
CA HIS A 214 -17.33 12.49 24.61
C HIS A 214 -16.45 12.55 23.36
N PHE A 215 -17.06 13.00 22.27
CA PHE A 215 -16.49 12.96 20.94
C PHE A 215 -15.15 13.67 20.83
N TRP A 216 -14.98 14.79 21.54
CA TRP A 216 -13.74 15.59 21.55
C TRP A 216 -12.86 15.37 22.77
N THR A 217 -13.31 14.55 23.72
CA THR A 217 -12.58 14.32 24.97
C THR A 217 -11.40 13.39 24.73
N LEU A 218 -10.23 13.78 25.22
CA LEU A 218 -9.01 12.95 25.19
C LEU A 218 -9.13 11.83 26.21
N ARG A 219 -8.90 10.59 25.77
CA ARG A 219 -9.13 9.36 26.52
C ARG A 219 -8.08 8.30 26.18
N GLY A 220 -7.88 7.37 27.11
CA GLY A 220 -6.95 6.25 26.96
C GLY A 220 -5.49 6.64 27.19
N ASN A 221 -4.59 5.68 26.98
CA ASN A 221 -3.16 5.90 27.09
C ASN A 221 -2.67 6.62 25.83
N LEU A 222 -2.46 7.93 25.95
CA LEU A 222 -1.90 8.76 24.89
C LEU A 222 -0.48 8.30 24.57
N GLN A 223 -0.22 8.06 23.29
CA GLN A 223 1.12 7.78 22.80
C GLN A 223 1.90 9.10 22.71
N ASP A 224 3.19 9.06 23.10
CA ASP A 224 4.10 10.17 22.84
C ASP A 224 4.27 10.39 21.34
N VAL A 225 4.03 11.62 20.91
CA VAL A 225 4.15 12.06 19.51
C VAL A 225 5.47 12.81 19.24
N GLY A 226 6.34 12.87 20.25
CA GLY A 226 7.73 13.33 20.14
C GLY A 226 8.25 13.93 21.46
N ALA A 227 9.46 13.57 21.90
CA ALA A 227 10.16 14.16 23.05
C ALA A 227 9.28 14.38 24.33
N GLY A 228 8.39 13.43 24.67
CA GLY A 228 7.48 13.52 25.82
C GLY A 228 6.23 14.39 25.61
N LEU A 229 5.96 14.84 24.38
CA LEU A 229 4.73 15.52 23.99
C LEU A 229 3.63 14.50 23.73
N THR A 230 2.46 14.76 24.30
CA THR A 230 1.24 13.99 24.05
C THR A 230 0.13 14.92 23.56
N ALA A 231 -0.93 14.34 23.00
CA ALA A 231 -2.14 15.06 22.60
C ALA A 231 -2.85 15.79 23.75
N ALA A 232 -2.43 15.62 25.01
CA ALA A 232 -2.95 16.37 26.15
C ALA A 232 -2.70 17.88 26.05
N THR A 233 -1.68 18.30 25.31
CA THR A 233 -1.37 19.72 25.07
C THR A 233 -1.85 20.14 23.67
N ALA A 234 -2.23 21.41 23.48
CA ALA A 234 -2.67 21.90 22.17
C ALA A 234 -1.58 21.72 21.09
N PHE A 235 -0.32 21.99 21.43
CA PHE A 235 0.81 21.77 20.53
C PHE A 235 1.04 20.27 20.28
N GLY A 236 1.00 19.44 21.32
CA GLY A 236 1.13 17.99 21.15
C GLY A 236 -0.01 17.36 20.35
N LEU A 237 -1.23 17.89 20.45
CA LEU A 237 -2.36 17.45 19.61
C LEU A 237 -2.12 17.82 18.15
N PHE A 238 -1.66 19.05 17.88
CA PHE A 238 -1.30 19.47 16.52
C PHE A 238 -0.21 18.57 15.93
N VAL A 239 0.87 18.33 16.68
CA VAL A 239 1.94 17.41 16.27
C VAL A 239 1.39 16.00 16.07
N GLY A 240 0.53 15.53 16.98
CA GLY A 240 -0.11 14.22 16.88
C GLY A 240 -0.94 14.06 15.62
N ILE A 241 -1.69 15.10 15.22
CA ILE A 241 -2.40 15.13 13.94
C ILE A 241 -1.41 15.03 12.78
N CYS A 242 -0.33 15.82 12.77
CA CYS A 242 0.68 15.78 11.70
C CYS A 242 1.37 14.41 11.58
N VAL A 243 1.73 13.79 12.71
CA VAL A 243 2.32 12.44 12.75
C VAL A 243 1.31 11.40 12.29
N ALA A 244 0.05 11.52 12.73
CA ALA A 244 -1.04 10.66 12.31
C ALA A 244 -1.29 10.71 10.79
N GLN A 245 -1.18 11.91 10.17
CA GLN A 245 -1.29 12.06 8.71
C GLN A 245 -0.22 11.27 7.96
N THR A 246 1.00 11.21 8.49
CA THR A 246 2.06 10.40 7.87
C THR A 246 1.63 8.93 7.82
N ASN A 247 1.12 8.40 8.93
CA ASN A 247 0.69 7.01 8.99
C ASN A 247 -0.52 6.72 8.08
N SER A 248 -1.50 7.62 8.01
CA SER A 248 -2.70 7.42 7.19
C SER A 248 -2.43 7.55 5.69
N LEU A 249 -1.55 8.48 5.27
CA LEU A 249 -1.16 8.63 3.87
C LEU A 249 -0.37 7.42 3.34
N PHE A 250 0.35 6.71 4.21
CA PHE A 250 1.08 5.48 3.88
C PHE A 250 0.35 4.20 4.32
N SER A 251 -0.98 4.27 4.50
CA SER A 251 -1.78 3.13 4.98
C SER A 251 -2.23 2.14 3.89
N ALA A 252 -2.04 2.51 2.61
CA ALA A 252 -2.32 1.67 1.45
C ALA A 252 -1.24 0.58 1.25
#